data_AF-A0AAQ4FEM0-F1
#
_entry.id   AF-A0AAQ4FEM0-F1
#
_cell.length_a   1.000
_cell.length_b   1.000
_cell.length_c   1.000
_cell.angle_alpha   90.00
_cell.angle_beta   90.00
_cell.angle_gamma   90.00
#
_symmetry.space_group_name_H-M   'P 1'
#
loop_
_entity.id
_entity.type
_entity.pdbx_description
1 polymer ?
#
loop_
_entity_poly.entity_id
_entity_poly.type
_entity_poly.pdbx_seq_one_letter_code
_entity_poly.pdbx_strand_id
1 'polypeptide(L)' 'MNSLIEDCAVITAEHLKKAAPKEEDIDIKQFFGNYALDVIARCAFATRLDSHSDQTNEFVTKSKEVFNAPLTPQLILF' A
#
# COMPACT_ATOMS: atom_id res chain seq x y z
N MET A 1 4.15 17.15 -0.11
CA MET A 1 3.45 15.93 0.31
C MET A 1 2.26 15.62 -0.59
N ASN A 2 1.37 16.58 -0.87
CA ASN A 2 0.20 16.37 -1.74
C ASN A 2 0.55 15.73 -3.10
N SER A 3 1.59 16.19 -3.79
CA SER A 3 2.03 15.58 -5.06
C SER A 3 2.52 14.14 -4.92
N LEU A 4 3.16 13.79 -3.79
CA LEU A 4 3.62 12.41 -3.54
C LEU A 4 2.44 11.46 -3.29
N ILE A 5 1.41 11.95 -2.61
CA ILE A 5 0.18 11.20 -2.36
C ILE A 5 -0.60 11.04 -3.67
N GLU A 6 -0.72 12.12 -4.46
CA GLU A 6 -1.35 12.11 -5.77
C GLU A 6 -0.67 11.13 -6.73
N ASP A 7 0.67 11.10 -6.77
CA ASP A 7 1.44 10.13 -7.56
C ASP A 7 1.07 8.68 -7.18
N CYS A 8 0.88 8.37 -5.89
CA CYS A 8 0.45 7.04 -5.44
C CYS A 8 -1.00 6.73 -5.87
N ALA A 9 -1.88 7.74 -5.83
CA ALA A 9 -3.28 7.60 -6.22
C ALA A 9 -3.41 7.33 -7.72
N VAL A 10 -2.61 8.02 -8.55
CA VAL A 10 -2.56 7.78 -10.00
C VAL A 10 -2.14 6.35 -10.30
N ILE A 11 -1.06 5.85 -9.69
CA ILE A 11 -0.60 4.46 -9.88
C ILE A 11 -1.67 3.45 -9.45
N THR A 12 -2.30 3.67 -8.29
CA THR A 12 -3.41 2.83 -7.81
C THR A 12 -4.59 2.83 -8.78
N ALA A 13 -4.95 3.99 -9.34
CA ALA A 13 -6.01 4.09 -10.33
C ALA A 13 -5.67 3.33 -11.63
N GLU A 14 -4.41 3.33 -12.06
CA GLU A 14 -3.97 2.53 -13.21
C GLU A 14 -4.10 1.02 -12.96
N HIS A 15 -3.85 0.55 -11.74
CA HIS A 15 -4.10 -0.85 -11.37
C HIS A 15 -5.59 -1.19 -11.40
N LEU A 16 -6.44 -0.30 -10.87
CA LEU A 16 -7.89 -0.49 -10.92
C LEU A 16 -8.41 -0.53 -12.37
N LYS A 17 -7.91 0.36 -13.24
CA LYS A 17 -8.24 0.37 -14.68
C LYS A 17 -7.85 -0.91 -15.40
N LYS A 18 -6.75 -1.56 -14.99
CA LYS A 18 -6.31 -2.85 -15.56
C LYS A 18 -7.16 -4.04 -15.10
N ALA A 19 -7.67 -3.99 -13.87
CA ALA A 19 -8.53 -5.02 -13.29
C ALA A 19 -9.97 -4.95 -13.82
N ALA A 20 -10.49 -3.73 -14.02
CA ALA A 20 -11.88 -3.50 -14.46
C ALA A 20 -12.32 -4.27 -15.72
N PRO A 21 -11.60 -4.26 -16.86
CA PRO A 21 -12.04 -4.97 -18.07
C PRO A 21 -11.95 -6.50 -17.94
N LYS A 22 -11.26 -7.01 -16.91
CA LYS A 22 -11.18 -8.44 -16.62
C LYS A 22 -12.28 -8.90 -15.67
N GLU A 23 -13.09 -7.98 -15.15
CA GLU A 23 -14.05 -8.23 -14.07
C GLU A 23 -13.39 -8.97 -12.90
N GLU A 24 -12.15 -8.59 -12.59
CA GLU A 24 -11.36 -9.23 -11.54
C GLU A 24 -11.98 -8.91 -10.17
N ASP A 25 -12.19 -9.95 -9.35
CA ASP A 25 -12.60 -9.79 -7.97
C ASP A 25 -11.46 -9.18 -7.15
N ILE A 26 -11.64 -7.93 -6.71
CA ILE A 26 -10.63 -7.19 -5.94
C ILE A 26 -10.95 -7.28 -4.44
N ASP A 27 -10.00 -7.77 -3.64
CA ASP A 27 -10.01 -7.54 -2.20
C ASP A 27 -9.73 -6.06 -1.93
N ILE A 28 -10.80 -5.30 -1.67
CA ILE A 28 -10.73 -3.85 -1.44
C ILE A 28 -9.84 -3.47 -0.24
N LYS A 29 -9.75 -4.33 0.79
CA LYS A 29 -8.92 -4.08 1.97
C LYS A 29 -7.45 -4.18 1.58
N GLN A 30 -7.08 -5.24 0.86
CA GLN A 30 -5.72 -5.40 0.38
C GLN A 30 -5.36 -4.32 -0.64
N PHE A 31 -6.27 -4.01 -1.58
CA PHE A 31 -6.05 -3.04 -2.64
C PHE A 31 -5.79 -1.63 -2.12
N PHE A 32 -6.66 -1.11 -1.25
CA PHE A 32 -6.42 0.21 -0.65
C PHE A 32 -5.34 0.17 0.45
N GLY A 33 -5.08 -0.99 1.04
CA GLY A 33 -3.91 -1.21 1.90
C GLY A 33 -2.59 -1.01 1.17
N ASN A 34 -2.47 -1.52 -0.06
CA ASN A 34 -1.32 -1.27 -0.95
C ASN A 34 -1.17 0.23 -1.25
N TYR A 35 -2.25 0.93 -1.58
CA TYR A 35 -2.21 2.39 -1.76
C TYR A 35 -1.68 3.13 -0.52
N ALA A 36 -2.23 2.82 0.66
CA ALA A 36 -1.79 3.42 1.92
C ALA A 36 -0.31 3.13 2.18
N LEU A 37 0.14 1.91 1.89
CA LEU A 37 1.53 1.52 2.05
C LEU A 37 2.47 2.27 1.10
N ASP A 38 2.09 2.44 -0.17
CA ASP A 38 2.86 3.23 -1.13
C ASP A 38 2.96 4.70 -0.70
N VAL A 39 1.89 5.27 -0.14
CA VAL A 39 1.89 6.62 0.45
C VAL A 39 2.85 6.71 1.63
N ILE A 40 2.84 5.74 2.55
CA ILE A 40 3.76 5.68 3.70
C ILE A 40 5.21 5.58 3.21
N ALA A 41 5.51 4.63 2.32
CA ALA A 41 6.84 4.44 1.76
C ALA A 41 7.37 5.74 1.12
N ARG A 42 6.51 6.42 0.36
CA ARG A 42 6.89 7.62 -0.39
C ARG A 42 7.02 8.86 0.47
N CYS A 43 6.10 9.07 1.42
CA CYS A 43 6.06 10.28 2.23
C CYS A 43 6.94 10.19 3.48
N ALA A 44 6.97 9.04 4.17
CA ALA A 44 7.70 8.89 5.43
C ALA A 44 9.13 8.35 5.23
N PHE A 45 9.34 7.51 4.20
CA PHE A 45 10.62 6.84 3.96
C PHE A 45 11.30 7.25 2.65
N ALA A 46 10.77 8.25 1.94
CA ALA A 46 11.27 8.74 0.66
C ALA A 46 11.53 7.62 -0.40
N THR A 47 10.79 6.52 -0.28
CA THR A 47 10.96 5.31 -1.10
C THR A 47 9.84 5.19 -2.11
N ARG A 48 10.19 4.96 -3.38
CA ARG A 48 9.20 4.62 -4.41
C ARG A 48 8.88 3.14 -4.35
N LEU A 49 7.65 2.84 -3.95
CA LEU A 49 7.08 1.50 -3.92
C LEU A 49 5.88 1.43 -4.88
N ASP A 50 5.68 0.27 -5.51
CA ASP A 50 4.46 -0.12 -6.22
C ASP A 50 4.00 -1.46 -5.65
N SER A 51 3.39 -1.40 -4.48
CA SER A 51 3.01 -2.60 -3.72
C SER A 51 1.96 -3.43 -4.44
N HIS A 52 1.14 -2.85 -5.32
CA HIS A 52 0.18 -3.59 -6.14
C HIS A 52 0.85 -4.59 -7.08
N SER A 53 2.01 -4.26 -7.64
CA SER A 53 2.72 -5.11 -8.60
C SER A 53 3.61 -6.17 -7.96
N ASP A 54 4.20 -5.89 -6.80
CA ASP A 54 5.16 -6.78 -6.14
C ASP A 54 4.83 -6.97 -4.66
N GLN A 55 4.07 -8.02 -4.39
CA GLN A 55 3.70 -8.43 -3.04
C GLN A 55 4.83 -9.15 -2.29
N THR A 56 5.95 -9.46 -2.96
CA THR A 56 7.14 -10.12 -2.38
C THR A 56 8.21 -9.14 -1.92
N ASN A 57 8.08 -7.86 -2.30
CA ASN A 57 8.95 -6.79 -1.85
C ASN A 57 9.10 -6.80 -0.32
N GLU A 58 10.34 -6.63 0.17
CA GLU A 58 10.63 -6.72 1.60
C GLU A 58 9.85 -5.69 2.42
N PHE A 59 9.70 -4.47 1.90
CA PHE A 59 8.92 -3.41 2.55
C PHE A 59 7.44 -3.81 2.69
N VAL A 60 6.87 -4.46 1.66
CA VAL A 60 5.48 -4.95 1.66
C VAL A 60 5.31 -6.09 2.65
N THR A 61 6.21 -7.06 2.61
CA THR A 61 6.16 -8.23 3.51
C THR A 61 6.28 -7.80 4.97
N LYS A 62 7.26 -6.95 5.30
CA LYS A 62 7.46 -6.43 6.66
C LYS A 62 6.29 -5.59 7.14
N SER A 63 5.71 -4.77 6.27
CA SER A 63 4.54 -3.95 6.62
C SER A 63 3.31 -4.81 6.92
N LYS A 64 3.10 -5.91 6.18
CA LYS A 64 2.03 -6.88 6.51
C LYS A 64 2.21 -7.50 7.89
N GLU A 65 3.44 -7.84 8.28
CA GLU A 65 3.73 -8.36 9.63
C GLU A 65 3.32 -7.33 10.69
N VAL A 66 3.63 -6.05 10.49
CA VAL A 66 3.28 -4.96 11.41
C VAL A 66 1.75 -4.75 11.47
N PHE A 67 1.08 -4.63 10.33
CA PHE A 67 -0.36 -4.33 10.29
C PHE A 67 -1.26 -5.53 10.67
N ASN A 68 -0.72 -6.75 10.65
CA ASN A 68 -1.44 -7.95 11.13
C ASN A 68 -1.06 -8.34 12.57
N ALA A 69 -0.08 -7.67 13.19
CA ALA A 69 0.31 -7.96 14.56
C ALA A 69 -0.82 -7.58 15.55
N PRO A 70 -0.94 -8.29 16.69
CA PRO A 70 -1.82 -7.88 17.77
C PRO A 70 -1.45 -6.48 18.24
N LEU A 71 -2.45 -5.65 18.53
CA LEU A 71 -2.23 -4.33 19.11
C LEU A 71 -1.70 -4.48 20.53
N THR A 72 -0.37 -4.39 20.68
CA THR A 72 0.29 -4.39 21.98
C THR A 72 0.48 -2.96 22.47
N PRO A 73 0.51 -2.70 23.79
CA PRO A 73 0.75 -1.36 24.32
C PRO A 73 2.08 -0.76 23.84
N GLN A 74 3.10 -1.59 23.58
CA GLN A 74 4.36 -1.11 23.02
C GLN A 74 4.19 -0.48 21.63
N LEU A 75 3.25 -0.96 20.82
CA LEU A 75 3.03 -0.47 19.45
C LEU A 75 2.25 0.86 19.41
N ILE A 76 1.46 1.16 20.44
CA ILE A 76 0.55 2.32 20.50
C ILE A 76 1.22 3.53 21.16
N LEU A 77 2.23 3.30 22.02
CA LEU A 77 2.83 4.34 22.88
C LEU A 77 4.04 5.06 22.26
N PHE A 78 4.24 4.97 20.94
CA PHE A 78 5.24 5.77 20.21
C PHE A 78 4.64 7.08 19.70
#